data_AF-A0A2S8DGM6-F1
#
_entry.id   AF-A0A2S8DGM6-F1
#
_cell.length_a   1.000
_cell.length_b   1.000
_cell.length_c   1.000
_cell.angle_alpha   90.00
_cell.angle_beta   90.00
_cell.angle_gamma   90.00
#
_symmetry.space_group_name_H-M   'P 1'
#
loop_
_entity.id
_entity.type
_entity.pdbx_description
1 polymer ?
#
loop_
_entity_poly.entity_id
_entity_poly.type
_entity_poly.pdbx_seq_one_letter_code
_entity_poly.pdbx_strand_id
1 'polypeptide(L)'
;MESNIKGLVSAGHEMASELKAECGAVDMRSVAKLISNLATQLEVQLVRANALAEDHQRAIESIKQADAAVKLAHEKFSALAAENAKLKKFCKDAAFDADYEAELGMERGGFSDALNEIKTPATDAFLAEVRAQGVEMLYASRAAQWADELLAELNEFATQLREGGAA
;
A
#
# COMPACT_ATOMS: atom_id res chain seq x y z
N MET A 1 44.61 78.28 19.07
CA MET A 1 43.29 77.63 19.18
C MET A 1 42.78 77.06 17.84
N GLU A 2 43.36 77.42 16.69
CA GLU A 2 42.95 76.94 15.35
C GLU A 2 43.31 75.47 15.01
N SER A 3 44.19 74.82 15.77
CA SER A 3 44.70 73.47 15.43
C SER A 3 43.72 72.34 15.75
N ASN A 4 42.91 72.45 16.81
CA ASN A 4 41.97 71.37 17.19
C ASN A 4 40.76 71.28 16.25
N ILE A 5 40.29 72.41 15.71
CA ILE A 5 39.11 72.43 14.84
C ILE A 5 39.42 71.75 13.49
N LYS A 6 40.60 72.00 12.90
CA LYS A 6 41.03 71.32 11.67
C LYS A 6 41.19 69.81 11.87
N GLY A 7 41.74 69.39 13.00
CA GLY A 7 41.88 67.96 13.34
C GLY A 7 40.52 67.25 13.44
N LEU A 8 39.55 67.86 14.14
CA LEU A 8 38.19 67.33 14.27
C LEU A 8 37.46 67.25 12.92
N VAL A 9 37.62 68.25 12.05
CA VAL A 9 37.01 68.24 10.71
C VAL A 9 37.60 67.14 9.83
N SER A 10 38.91 66.90 9.90
CA SER A 10 39.56 65.83 9.12
C SER A 10 39.15 64.45 9.61
N ALA A 11 39.15 64.24 10.93
CA ALA A 11 38.65 63.00 11.55
C ALA A 11 37.16 62.77 11.25
N GLY A 12 36.35 63.83 11.20
CA GLY A 12 34.94 63.75 10.80
C GLY A 12 34.75 63.34 9.33
N HIS A 13 35.59 63.83 8.42
CA HIS A 13 35.56 63.42 7.00
C HIS A 13 36.02 61.97 6.81
N GLU A 14 37.06 61.55 7.54
CA GLU A 14 37.58 60.19 7.54
C GLU A 14 36.52 59.22 8.07
N MET A 15 35.91 59.53 9.22
CA MET A 15 34.82 58.73 9.80
C MET A 15 33.58 58.68 8.90
N ALA A 16 33.22 59.78 8.22
CA ALA A 16 32.12 59.77 7.24
C ALA A 16 32.45 58.95 5.98
N SER A 17 33.72 58.93 5.56
CA SER A 17 34.20 58.12 4.44
C SER A 17 34.26 56.64 4.80
N GLU A 18 34.70 56.31 6.00
CA GLU A 18 34.70 54.95 6.57
C GLU A 18 33.26 54.44 6.75
N LEU A 19 32.36 55.23 7.32
CA LEU A 19 30.94 54.87 7.46
C LEU A 19 30.28 54.61 6.08
N LYS A 20 30.64 55.41 5.07
CA LYS A 20 30.18 55.22 3.67
C LYS A 20 30.79 53.99 2.99
N ALA A 21 31.98 53.55 3.42
CA ALA A 21 32.67 52.38 2.90
C ALA A 21 32.21 51.08 3.59
N GLU A 22 32.06 51.09 4.92
CA GLU A 22 31.64 49.94 5.74
C GLU A 22 30.12 49.70 5.69
N CYS A 23 29.32 50.78 5.66
CA CYS A 23 27.90 50.73 5.29
C CYS A 23 27.74 51.16 3.83
N GLY A 24 28.55 50.62 2.92
CA GLY A 24 28.37 50.79 1.48
C GLY A 24 26.89 50.71 1.15
N ALA A 25 26.34 51.77 0.55
CA ALA A 25 24.90 51.99 0.46
C ALA A 25 24.17 50.69 0.13
N VAL A 26 23.54 50.10 1.15
CA VAL A 26 22.83 48.83 1.00
C VAL A 26 21.79 49.07 -0.07
N ASP A 27 22.01 48.51 -1.25
CA ASP A 27 21.11 48.70 -2.37
C ASP A 27 19.81 47.99 -2.00
N MET A 28 18.78 48.78 -1.66
CA MET A 28 17.47 48.25 -1.29
C MET A 28 16.87 47.40 -2.42
N ARG A 29 17.30 47.58 -3.67
CA ARG A 29 16.92 46.69 -4.78
C ARG A 29 17.56 45.31 -4.65
N SER A 30 18.83 45.23 -4.24
CA SER A 30 19.52 43.97 -3.96
C SER A 30 18.92 43.23 -2.76
N VAL A 31 18.57 43.95 -1.69
CA VAL A 31 17.84 43.38 -0.54
C VAL A 31 16.46 42.87 -0.94
N ALA A 32 15.69 43.65 -1.70
CA ALA A 32 14.38 43.23 -2.20
C ALA A 32 14.48 41.98 -3.08
N LYS A 33 15.52 41.89 -3.93
CA LYS A 33 15.78 40.71 -4.75
C LYS A 33 16.13 39.48 -3.91
N LEU A 34 16.94 39.64 -2.85
CA LEU A 34 17.23 38.55 -1.91
C LEU A 34 15.96 38.06 -1.21
N ILE A 35 15.13 38.98 -0.71
CA ILE A 35 13.84 38.65 -0.06
C ILE A 35 12.92 37.92 -1.03
N SER A 36 12.80 38.40 -2.27
CA SER A 36 12.00 37.75 -3.31
C SER A 36 12.52 36.33 -3.60
N ASN A 37 13.83 36.15 -3.75
CA ASN A 37 14.42 34.84 -3.98
C ASN A 37 14.17 33.88 -2.81
N LEU A 38 14.30 34.37 -1.57
CA LEU A 38 14.05 33.58 -0.38
C LEU A 38 12.57 33.20 -0.25
N ALA A 39 11.66 34.12 -0.55
CA ALA A 39 10.22 33.83 -0.58
C ALA A 39 9.89 32.72 -1.59
N THR A 40 10.39 32.83 -2.82
CA THR A 40 10.22 31.78 -3.84
C THR A 40 10.85 30.45 -3.39
N GLN A 41 12.03 30.46 -2.76
CA GLN A 41 12.64 29.24 -2.23
C GLN A 41 11.79 28.60 -1.11
N LEU A 42 11.19 29.40 -0.22
CA LEU A 42 10.31 28.90 0.83
C LEU A 42 9.04 28.27 0.26
N GLU A 43 8.43 28.89 -0.76
CA GLU A 43 7.28 28.32 -1.47
C GLU A 43 7.63 26.96 -2.11
N VAL A 44 8.78 26.86 -2.78
CA VAL A 44 9.26 25.60 -3.36
C VAL A 44 9.47 24.53 -2.27
N GLN A 45 10.07 24.89 -1.14
CA GLN A 45 10.26 23.96 -0.03
C GLN A 45 8.94 23.52 0.60
N LEU A 46 7.95 24.41 0.69
CA LEU A 46 6.61 24.07 1.20
C LEU A 46 5.93 23.03 0.30
N VAL A 47 5.94 23.26 -1.02
CA VAL A 47 5.36 22.30 -1.99
C VAL A 47 6.07 20.95 -1.90
N ARG A 48 7.41 20.96 -1.82
CA ARG A 48 8.20 19.72 -1.69
C ARG A 48 7.92 18.99 -0.38
N ALA A 49 7.77 19.71 0.72
CA ALA A 49 7.44 19.12 2.02
C ALA A 49 6.05 18.47 2.02
N ASN A 50 5.06 19.11 1.40
CA ASN A 50 3.71 18.56 1.26
C ASN A 50 3.72 17.29 0.40
N ALA A 51 4.39 17.30 -0.75
CA ALA A 51 4.52 16.12 -1.61
C ALA A 51 5.21 14.95 -0.88
N LEU A 52 6.27 15.24 -0.11
CA LEU A 52 6.97 14.23 0.69
C LEU A 52 6.07 13.66 1.81
N ALA A 53 5.25 14.51 2.44
CA ALA A 53 4.30 14.06 3.45
C ALA A 53 3.23 13.13 2.85
N GLU A 54 2.70 13.45 1.67
CA GLU A 54 1.77 12.59 0.93
C GLU A 54 2.42 11.25 0.53
N ASP A 55 3.65 11.28 0.03
CA ASP A 55 4.40 10.06 -0.29
C ASP A 55 4.64 9.19 0.94
N HIS A 56 5.01 9.78 2.07
CA HIS A 56 5.17 9.05 3.32
C HIS A 56 3.86 8.44 3.81
N GLN A 57 2.75 9.17 3.70
CA GLN A 57 1.44 8.64 4.07
C GLN A 57 1.07 7.43 3.20
N ARG A 58 1.25 7.54 1.87
CA ARG A 58 1.03 6.43 0.93
C ARG A 58 1.92 5.22 1.25
N ALA A 59 3.19 5.45 1.57
CA ALA A 59 4.12 4.39 1.96
C ALA A 59 3.68 3.69 3.26
N ILE A 60 3.25 4.44 4.27
CA ILE A 60 2.73 3.89 5.53
C ILE A 60 1.50 3.02 5.29
N GLU A 61 0.57 3.47 4.46
CA GLU A 61 -0.63 2.71 4.11
C GLU A 61 -0.29 1.43 3.35
N SER A 62 0.63 1.49 2.39
CA SER A 62 1.12 0.32 1.66
C SER A 62 1.78 -0.70 2.59
N ILE A 63 2.62 -0.25 3.53
CA ILE A 63 3.25 -1.13 4.53
C ILE A 63 2.22 -1.78 5.44
N LYS A 64 1.18 -1.05 5.88
CA LYS A 64 0.09 -1.61 6.68
C LYS A 64 -0.68 -2.70 5.93
N GLN A 65 -0.96 -2.47 4.65
CA GLN A 65 -1.63 -3.47 3.80
C GLN A 65 -0.75 -4.72 3.61
N ALA A 66 0.55 -4.53 3.38
CA ALA A 66 1.50 -5.64 3.27
C ALA A 66 1.61 -6.46 4.57
N ASP A 67 1.69 -5.80 5.73
CA ASP A 67 1.71 -6.47 7.04
C ASP A 67 0.44 -7.29 7.29
N ALA A 68 -0.73 -6.73 6.96
CA ALA A 68 -2.01 -7.45 7.06
C ALA A 68 -2.05 -8.68 6.14
N ALA A 69 -1.56 -8.56 4.90
CA ALA A 69 -1.48 -9.67 3.96
C ALA A 69 -0.54 -10.78 4.45
N VAL A 70 0.61 -10.42 5.01
CA VAL A 70 1.58 -11.38 5.58
C VAL A 70 0.99 -12.10 6.78
N LYS A 71 0.30 -11.41 7.69
CA LYS A 71 -0.38 -12.02 8.84
C LYS A 71 -1.43 -13.03 8.41
N LEU A 72 -2.30 -12.65 7.48
CA LEU A 72 -3.33 -13.53 6.95
C LEU A 72 -2.74 -14.77 6.27
N ALA A 73 -1.68 -14.61 5.47
CA ALA A 73 -0.98 -15.72 4.85
C ALA A 73 -0.36 -16.65 5.91
N HIS A 74 0.27 -16.08 6.93
CA HIS A 74 0.87 -16.85 8.02
C HIS A 74 -0.18 -17.68 8.79
N GLU A 75 -1.34 -17.11 9.09
CA GLU A 75 -2.44 -17.82 9.75
C GLU A 75 -2.93 -19.00 8.91
N LYS A 76 -3.17 -18.79 7.61
CA LYS A 76 -3.61 -19.85 6.68
C LYS A 76 -2.59 -20.97 6.55
N PHE A 77 -1.32 -20.63 6.33
CA PHE A 77 -0.26 -21.64 6.21
C PHE A 77 -0.02 -22.37 7.52
N SER A 78 -0.17 -21.71 8.67
CA SER A 78 -0.09 -22.36 9.98
C SER A 78 -1.22 -23.36 10.18
N ALA A 79 -2.44 -23.04 9.78
CA ALA A 79 -3.58 -23.95 9.82
C ALA A 79 -3.36 -25.18 8.92
N LEU A 80 -2.90 -24.97 7.67
CA LEU A 80 -2.57 -26.05 6.74
C LEU A 80 -1.40 -26.91 7.24
N ALA A 81 -0.39 -26.31 7.85
CA ALA A 81 0.74 -27.04 8.43
C ALA A 81 0.29 -27.91 9.62
N ALA A 82 -0.58 -27.39 10.49
CA ALA A 82 -1.15 -28.13 11.60
C ALA A 82 -2.03 -29.30 11.12
N GLU A 83 -2.86 -29.09 10.09
CA GLU A 83 -3.64 -30.15 9.44
C GLU A 83 -2.74 -31.22 8.83
N ASN A 84 -1.71 -30.84 8.07
CA ASN A 84 -0.74 -31.77 7.50
C ASN A 84 0.00 -32.58 8.55
N ALA A 85 0.35 -31.98 9.69
CA ALA A 85 0.97 -32.71 10.80
C ALA A 85 0.03 -33.78 11.38
N LYS A 86 -1.27 -33.46 11.52
CA LYS A 86 -2.29 -34.43 11.96
C LYS A 86 -2.47 -35.56 10.95
N LEU A 87 -2.55 -35.24 9.65
CA LEU A 87 -2.65 -36.25 8.58
C LEU A 87 -1.42 -37.17 8.59
N LYS A 88 -0.22 -36.61 8.70
CA LYS A 88 1.02 -37.40 8.76
C LYS A 88 1.06 -38.32 9.99
N LYS A 89 0.55 -37.86 11.12
CA LYS A 89 0.42 -38.70 12.33
C LYS A 89 -0.59 -39.81 12.10
N PHE A 90 -1.79 -39.48 11.61
CA PHE A 90 -2.82 -40.45 11.29
C PHE A 90 -2.28 -41.57 10.39
N CYS A 91 -1.60 -41.23 9.28
CA CYS A 91 -1.05 -42.24 8.38
C CYS A 91 0.00 -43.15 9.04
N LYS A 92 0.76 -42.65 10.02
CA LYS A 92 1.73 -43.47 10.76
C LYS A 92 1.05 -44.42 11.73
N ASP A 93 0.09 -43.91 12.50
CA ASP A 93 -0.66 -44.71 13.47
C ASP A 93 -1.43 -45.83 12.74
N ALA A 94 -2.09 -45.46 11.65
CA ALA A 94 -2.87 -46.38 10.84
C ALA A 94 -2.01 -47.44 10.10
N ALA A 95 -0.77 -47.12 9.73
CA ALA A 95 0.19 -48.09 9.20
C ALA A 95 0.64 -49.10 10.28
N PHE A 96 0.87 -48.64 11.51
CA PHE A 96 1.22 -49.50 12.64
C PHE A 96 0.09 -50.47 12.98
N ASP A 97 -1.15 -49.99 13.03
CA ASP A 97 -2.32 -50.83 13.32
C ASP A 97 -2.52 -51.91 12.25
N ALA A 98 -2.33 -51.57 10.98
CA ALA A 98 -2.45 -52.53 9.87
C ALA A 98 -1.36 -53.63 9.89
N ASP A 99 -0.14 -53.29 10.32
CA ASP A 99 0.95 -54.26 10.52
C ASP A 99 0.67 -55.15 11.73
N TYR A 100 0.21 -54.57 12.85
CA TYR A 100 -0.14 -55.30 14.07
C TYR A 100 -1.31 -56.28 13.88
N GLU A 101 -2.38 -55.85 13.21
CA GLU A 101 -3.53 -56.72 12.89
C GLU A 101 -3.13 -57.87 11.96
N ALA A 102 -2.21 -57.62 11.02
CA ALA A 102 -1.70 -58.66 10.12
C ALA A 102 -0.85 -59.71 10.86
N GLU A 103 -0.01 -59.30 11.81
CA GLU A 103 0.78 -60.22 12.64
C GLU A 103 -0.09 -61.09 13.56
N LEU A 104 -1.23 -60.56 14.02
CA LEU A 104 -2.16 -61.26 14.90
C LEU A 104 -3.30 -61.98 14.17
N GLY A 105 -3.35 -61.90 12.83
CA GLY A 105 -4.39 -62.54 12.02
C GLY A 105 -5.80 -61.96 12.20
N MET A 106 -5.90 -60.69 12.58
CA MET A 106 -7.19 -59.97 12.75
C MET A 106 -7.70 -59.40 11.42
N GLU A 107 -9.00 -59.12 11.33
CA GLU A 107 -9.62 -58.52 10.14
C GLU A 107 -9.20 -57.04 9.97
N ARG A 108 -8.62 -56.72 8.81
CA ARG A 108 -8.10 -55.38 8.41
C ARG A 108 -9.14 -54.27 8.20
N GLY A 109 -10.33 -54.38 8.82
CA GLY A 109 -11.49 -53.53 8.51
C GLY A 109 -11.37 -52.07 8.97
N GLY A 110 -10.74 -51.82 10.12
CA GLY A 110 -10.76 -50.51 10.79
C GLY A 110 -10.08 -49.36 10.02
N PHE A 111 -9.09 -49.67 9.19
CA PHE A 111 -8.33 -48.67 8.44
C PHE A 111 -9.16 -47.96 7.36
N SER A 112 -10.01 -48.69 6.64
CA SER A 112 -10.83 -48.11 5.56
C SER A 112 -11.92 -47.20 6.10
N ASP A 113 -12.54 -47.56 7.22
CA ASP A 113 -13.54 -46.73 7.89
C ASP A 113 -12.91 -45.44 8.42
N ALA A 114 -11.74 -45.55 9.05
CA ALA A 114 -11.00 -44.39 9.55
C ALA A 114 -10.56 -43.42 8.43
N LEU A 115 -10.20 -43.93 7.24
CA LEU A 115 -9.90 -43.10 6.07
C LEU A 115 -11.12 -42.30 5.58
N ASN A 116 -12.31 -42.92 5.56
CA ASN A 116 -13.55 -42.26 5.12
C ASN A 116 -13.99 -41.13 6.08
N GLU A 117 -13.54 -41.16 7.33
CA GLU A 117 -13.86 -40.15 8.34
C GLU A 117 -12.89 -38.97 8.37
N ILE A 118 -11.72 -39.04 7.72
CA ILE A 118 -10.77 -37.93 7.68
C ILE A 118 -11.41 -36.68 7.09
N LYS A 119 -11.24 -35.55 7.78
CA LYS A 119 -11.63 -34.22 7.31
C LYS A 119 -10.40 -33.33 7.18
N THR A 120 -10.40 -32.49 6.15
CA THR A 120 -9.34 -31.51 5.85
C THR A 120 -9.92 -30.09 5.78
N PRO A 121 -10.52 -29.59 6.87
CA PRO A 121 -11.24 -28.32 6.87
C PRO A 121 -10.38 -27.12 6.49
N ALA A 122 -9.08 -27.10 6.81
CA ALA A 122 -8.19 -26.00 6.43
C ALA A 122 -7.92 -26.02 4.92
N THR A 123 -7.72 -27.21 4.34
CA THR A 123 -7.61 -27.38 2.88
C THR A 123 -8.92 -27.01 2.17
N ASP A 124 -10.07 -27.45 2.69
CA ASP A 124 -11.38 -27.14 2.12
C ASP A 124 -11.66 -25.63 2.11
N ALA A 125 -11.36 -24.95 3.22
CA ALA A 125 -11.50 -23.51 3.33
C ALA A 125 -10.57 -22.76 2.36
N PHE A 126 -9.30 -23.18 2.25
CA PHE A 126 -8.34 -22.61 1.31
C PHE A 126 -8.82 -22.76 -0.15
N LEU A 127 -9.30 -23.95 -0.53
CA LEU A 127 -9.81 -24.19 -1.88
C LEU A 127 -11.09 -23.40 -2.17
N ALA A 128 -11.99 -23.25 -1.19
CA ALA A 128 -13.17 -22.41 -1.33
C ALA A 128 -12.80 -20.94 -1.58
N GLU A 129 -11.82 -20.44 -0.85
CA GLU A 129 -11.29 -19.09 -1.02
C GLU A 129 -10.66 -18.89 -2.41
N VAL A 130 -9.78 -19.78 -2.85
CA VAL A 130 -9.13 -19.69 -4.17
C VAL A 130 -10.17 -19.72 -5.30
N ARG A 131 -11.21 -20.56 -5.16
CA ARG A 131 -12.34 -20.56 -6.11
C ARG A 131 -13.08 -19.23 -6.11
N ALA A 132 -13.35 -18.65 -4.95
CA ALA A 132 -14.03 -17.35 -4.85
C ALA A 132 -13.18 -16.26 -5.52
N GLN A 133 -11.88 -16.20 -5.22
CA GLN A 133 -10.93 -15.26 -5.85
C GLN A 133 -10.90 -15.41 -7.38
N GLY A 134 -10.89 -16.65 -7.89
CA GLY A 134 -10.93 -16.90 -9.32
C GLY A 134 -12.19 -16.34 -9.99
N VAL A 135 -13.35 -16.48 -9.34
CA VAL A 135 -14.62 -15.91 -9.82
C VAL A 135 -14.59 -14.38 -9.75
N GLU A 136 -14.09 -13.80 -8.67
CA GLU A 136 -13.94 -12.35 -8.50
C GLU A 136 -13.02 -11.74 -9.57
N MET A 137 -11.89 -12.39 -9.86
CA MET A 137 -10.97 -11.98 -10.92
C MET A 137 -11.60 -12.05 -12.30
N LEU A 138 -12.33 -13.12 -12.60
CA LEU A 138 -13.07 -13.24 -13.85
C LEU A 138 -14.10 -12.12 -13.98
N TYR A 139 -14.88 -11.87 -12.93
CA TYR A 139 -15.85 -10.78 -12.87
C TYR A 139 -15.16 -9.44 -13.15
N ALA A 140 -14.09 -9.10 -12.44
CA ALA A 140 -13.37 -7.85 -12.62
C ALA A 140 -12.83 -7.68 -14.05
N SER A 141 -12.35 -8.76 -14.68
CA SER A 141 -11.80 -8.75 -16.05
C SER A 141 -12.87 -8.50 -17.13
N ARG A 142 -14.11 -8.91 -16.86
CA ARG A 142 -15.19 -8.92 -17.86
C ARG A 142 -16.30 -7.92 -17.54
N ALA A 143 -16.28 -7.31 -16.36
CA ALA A 143 -17.32 -6.42 -15.86
C ALA A 143 -17.68 -5.29 -16.84
N ALA A 144 -16.70 -4.62 -17.43
CA ALA A 144 -16.96 -3.54 -18.39
C ALA A 144 -17.67 -4.06 -19.64
N GLN A 145 -17.25 -5.21 -20.17
CA GLN A 145 -17.83 -5.79 -21.38
C GLN A 145 -19.26 -6.29 -21.14
N TRP A 146 -19.53 -6.89 -19.98
CA TRP A 146 -20.89 -7.26 -19.60
C TRP A 146 -21.79 -6.03 -19.37
N ALA A 147 -21.25 -4.96 -18.81
CA ALA A 147 -21.99 -3.71 -18.64
C ALA A 147 -22.35 -3.10 -20.00
N ASP A 148 -21.42 -3.10 -20.96
CA ASP A 148 -21.65 -2.60 -22.32
C ASP A 148 -22.71 -3.45 -23.06
N GLU A 149 -22.62 -4.78 -22.97
CA GLU A 149 -23.61 -5.72 -23.53
C GLU A 149 -25.02 -5.47 -22.94
N LEU A 150 -25.13 -5.37 -21.61
CA LEU A 150 -26.39 -5.08 -20.93
C LEU A 150 -26.96 -3.70 -21.31
N LEU A 151 -26.10 -2.68 -21.42
CA LEU A 151 -26.51 -1.34 -21.83
C LEU A 151 -27.04 -1.33 -23.28
N ALA A 152 -26.42 -2.11 -24.18
CA ALA A 152 -26.89 -2.23 -25.56
C ALA A 152 -28.29 -2.87 -25.61
N GLU A 153 -28.50 -3.98 -24.91
CA GLU A 153 -29.82 -4.65 -24.82
C GLU A 153 -30.89 -3.73 -24.24
N LEU A 154 -30.58 -2.99 -23.17
CA LEU A 154 -31.52 -2.03 -22.56
C LEU A 154 -31.89 -0.89 -23.51
N ASN A 155 -30.93 -0.39 -24.29
CA ASN A 155 -31.18 0.67 -25.26
C ASN A 155 -32.04 0.18 -26.44
N GLU A 156 -31.80 -1.03 -26.91
CA GLU A 156 -32.63 -1.67 -27.95
C GLU A 156 -34.07 -1.86 -27.45
N PHE A 157 -34.24 -2.42 -26.26
CA PHE A 157 -35.56 -2.58 -25.63
C PHE A 157 -36.28 -1.24 -25.43
N ALA A 158 -35.58 -0.22 -24.94
CA ALA A 158 -36.14 1.12 -24.79
C ALA A 158 -36.56 1.73 -26.14
N THR A 159 -35.87 1.38 -27.23
CA THR A 159 -36.23 1.80 -28.59
C THR A 159 -37.50 1.11 -29.06
N GLN A 160 -37.62 -0.21 -28.87
CA GLN A 160 -38.84 -0.97 -29.18
C GLN A 160 -40.06 -0.40 -28.45
N LEU A 161 -39.93 0.00 -27.18
CA LEU A 161 -41.02 0.64 -26.43
C LEU A 161 -41.43 2.00 -26.99
N ARG A 162 -40.46 2.82 -27.45
CA ARG A 162 -40.74 4.13 -28.06
C ARG A 162 -41.40 4.01 -29.43
N GLU A 163 -41.06 2.96 -30.17
CA GLU A 163 -41.63 2.67 -31.49
C GLU A 163 -42.95 1.90 -31.41
N GLY A 164 -43.41 1.56 -30.19
CA GLY A 164 -44.71 0.95 -29.93
C GLY A 164 -44.77 -0.55 -30.21
N GLY A 165 -43.69 -1.29 -29.90
CA GLY A 165 -43.51 -2.71 -30.24
C GLY A 165 -44.76 -3.57 -30.17
N ALA A 166 -45.14 -4.13 -31.33
CA ALA A 166 -46.14 -5.19 -31.47
C ALA A 166 -45.68 -6.45 -30.71
N ALA A 167 -46.61 -7.01 -29.92
CA ALA A 167 -46.51 -8.37 -29.41
C ALA A 167 -46.56 -9.41 -30.53
#